data_AF-A0A3B9V9C8-F1
#
_entry.id   AF-A0A3B9V9C8-F1
#
_cell.length_a   1.000
_cell.length_b   1.000
_cell.length_c   1.000
_cell.angle_alpha   90.00
_cell.angle_beta   90.00
_cell.angle_gamma   90.00
#
_symmetry.space_group_name_H-M   'P 1'
#
loop_
_entity.id
_entity.type
_entity.pdbx_description
1 polymer ?
#
loop_
_entity_poly.entity_id
_entity_poly.type
_entity_poly.pdbx_seq_one_letter_code
_entity_poly.pdbx_strand_id
1 'polypeptide(L)'
;MKKLAIFVEGLTEQLFISKLFIELTGGKNIKIECQKARKTPRGNRSFQVIDATSTDTGQKYYVLIRDCGGESTVKSDIVDSCADLTRSNYEKILGLRDVSPSFTHADIPKLERLLTYMVPTRFIPIRILLAVMECEAWFLAETTHYEKIDSSITLDKVRDLLSFDPSCNNVEARMHPADDLNRIYHLAGKAYIKDRKRISRTVEVLDYGLIYLDLRNRIPRLDELIREIDVFLQ
;
A
#
# COMPACT_ATOMS: atom_id res chain seq x y z
N MET A 1 14.96 18.46 5.30
CA MET A 1 13.81 17.54 5.39
C MET A 1 13.84 16.65 4.15
N LYS A 2 14.04 15.34 4.31
CA LYS A 2 14.02 14.39 3.20
C LYS A 2 12.60 14.20 2.70
N LYS A 3 12.40 14.13 1.39
CA LYS A 3 11.07 14.08 0.77
C LYS A 3 10.89 12.85 -0.11
N LEU A 4 9.82 12.09 0.14
CA LEU A 4 9.41 10.92 -0.62
C LEU A 4 7.99 11.13 -1.16
N ALA A 5 7.77 10.79 -2.43
CA ALA A 5 6.44 10.71 -3.00
C ALA A 5 6.09 9.24 -3.27
N ILE A 6 4.88 8.84 -2.92
CA ILE A 6 4.37 7.48 -3.11
C ILE A 6 3.03 7.59 -3.84
N PHE A 7 2.96 6.96 -5.01
CA PHE A 7 1.75 6.87 -5.81
C PHE A 7 1.17 5.48 -5.63
N VAL A 8 -0.08 5.41 -5.24
CA VAL A 8 -0.77 4.16 -4.95
C VAL A 8 -2.04 4.05 -5.77
N GLU A 9 -2.47 2.82 -6.01
CA GLU A 9 -3.65 2.55 -6.80
C GLU A 9 -4.95 3.09 -6.17
N GLY A 10 -5.12 2.86 -4.86
CA GLY A 10 -6.36 3.17 -4.17
C GLY A 10 -6.22 3.52 -2.69
N LEU A 11 -7.35 3.46 -2.02
CA LEU A 11 -7.48 3.86 -0.61
C LEU A 11 -6.85 2.85 0.35
N THR A 12 -6.87 1.55 0.02
CA THR A 12 -6.30 0.50 0.86
C THR A 12 -4.81 0.74 1.07
N GLU A 13 -4.06 0.88 -0.02
CA GLU A 13 -2.63 1.12 -0.01
C GLU A 13 -2.30 2.45 0.66
N GLN A 14 -3.08 3.51 0.39
CA GLN A 14 -2.86 4.82 0.99
C GLN A 14 -2.92 4.76 2.52
N LEU A 15 -3.96 4.11 3.07
CA LEU A 15 -4.12 3.95 4.51
C LEU A 15 -3.05 3.05 5.10
N PHE A 16 -2.76 1.92 4.46
CA PHE A 16 -1.73 0.98 4.89
C PHE A 16 -0.35 1.63 4.97
N ILE A 17 0.08 2.31 3.91
CA ILE A 17 1.40 2.97 3.84
C ILE A 17 1.49 4.11 4.85
N SER A 18 0.44 4.94 4.97
CA SER A 18 0.40 6.03 5.96
C SER A 18 0.64 5.49 7.37
N LYS A 19 -0.11 4.46 7.75
CA LYS A 19 0.00 3.82 9.06
C LYS A 19 1.37 3.15 9.24
N LEU A 20 1.90 2.46 8.23
CA LEU A 20 3.25 1.87 8.26
C LEU A 20 4.32 2.93 8.58
N PHE A 21 4.30 4.08 7.91
CA PHE A 21 5.25 5.16 8.19
C PHE A 21 5.12 5.72 9.60
N ILE A 22 3.89 5.87 10.10
CA ILE A 22 3.64 6.33 11.47
C ILE A 22 4.25 5.34 12.46
N GLU A 23 3.98 4.04 12.31
CA GLU A 23 4.48 3.00 13.21
C GLU A 23 6.02 2.91 13.18
N LEU A 24 6.65 2.95 11.99
CA LEU A 24 8.12 2.86 11.86
C LEU A 24 8.86 4.07 12.42
N THR A 25 8.23 5.24 12.42
CA THR A 25 8.85 6.49 12.93
C THR A 25 8.39 6.85 14.34
N GLY A 26 7.51 6.03 14.94
CA GLY A 26 6.83 6.35 16.20
C GLY A 26 6.00 7.64 16.13
N GLY A 27 5.55 8.01 14.92
CA GLY A 27 4.84 9.27 14.62
C GLY A 27 5.68 10.53 14.78
N LYS A 28 6.98 10.41 15.09
CA LYS A 28 7.89 11.54 15.31
C LYS A 28 8.70 11.78 14.06
N ASN A 29 9.08 13.04 13.83
CA ASN A 29 9.96 13.43 12.74
C ASN A 29 9.45 13.15 11.32
N ILE A 30 8.19 12.77 11.15
CA ILE A 30 7.58 12.57 9.83
C ILE A 30 6.34 13.46 9.66
N LYS A 31 6.21 14.04 8.48
CA LYS A 31 4.97 14.67 8.01
C LYS A 31 4.43 13.88 6.83
N ILE A 32 3.21 13.40 6.94
CA ILE A 32 2.51 12.67 5.87
C ILE A 32 1.40 13.55 5.33
N GLU A 33 1.37 13.73 4.01
CA GLU A 33 0.28 14.37 3.28
C GLU A 33 -0.37 13.35 2.36
N CYS A 34 -1.66 13.10 2.53
CA CYS A 34 -2.44 12.21 1.69
C CYS A 34 -3.26 13.02 0.71
N GLN A 35 -3.11 12.70 -0.57
CA GLN A 35 -3.84 13.30 -1.67
C GLN A 35 -4.65 12.25 -2.42
N LYS A 36 -5.76 12.66 -3.02
CA LYS A 36 -6.57 11.82 -3.91
C LYS A 36 -6.78 12.45 -5.26
N ALA A 37 -6.63 11.66 -6.31
CA ALA A 37 -6.94 12.06 -7.67
C ALA A 37 -8.44 12.35 -7.83
N ARG A 38 -8.74 13.48 -8.47
CA ARG A 38 -10.10 13.92 -8.78
C ARG A 38 -10.15 14.44 -10.21
N LYS A 39 -11.21 14.06 -10.93
CA LYS A 39 -11.55 14.70 -12.21
C LYS A 39 -12.13 16.08 -11.90
N THR A 40 -11.51 17.11 -12.46
CA THR A 40 -12.05 18.47 -12.44
C THR A 40 -13.31 18.54 -13.33
N PRO A 41 -14.16 19.57 -13.18
CA PRO A 41 -15.32 19.76 -14.06
C PRO A 41 -14.96 19.85 -15.55
N ARG A 42 -13.73 20.24 -15.88
CA ARG A 42 -13.20 20.31 -17.26
C ARG A 42 -12.59 18.99 -17.75
N GLY A 43 -12.70 17.91 -16.99
CA GLY A 43 -12.14 16.60 -17.33
C GLY A 43 -10.67 16.40 -16.96
N ASN A 44 -9.93 17.48 -16.66
CA ASN A 44 -8.52 17.38 -16.25
C ASN A 44 -8.39 16.69 -14.89
N ARG A 45 -7.29 15.96 -14.72
CA ARG A 45 -6.96 15.27 -13.48
C ARG A 45 -6.22 16.21 -12.53
N SER A 46 -6.60 16.22 -11.26
CA SER A 46 -5.98 17.04 -10.21
C SER A 46 -5.92 16.25 -8.91
N PHE A 47 -5.06 16.65 -7.98
CA PHE A 47 -4.94 16.03 -6.66
C PHE A 47 -5.47 16.96 -5.58
N GLN A 48 -6.32 16.44 -4.71
CA GLN A 48 -6.87 17.15 -3.55
C GLN A 48 -6.27 16.56 -2.27
N VAL A 49 -5.78 17.41 -1.36
CA VAL A 49 -5.37 16.99 -0.01
C VAL A 49 -6.61 16.54 0.75
N ILE A 50 -6.56 15.33 1.28
CA ILE A 50 -7.68 14.70 2.02
C ILE A 50 -7.32 14.38 3.46
N ASP A 51 -6.03 14.30 3.78
CA ASP A 51 -5.53 14.13 5.13
C ASP A 51 -4.09 14.65 5.21
N ALA A 52 -3.71 15.18 6.37
CA ALA A 52 -2.35 15.61 6.65
C ALA A 52 -2.07 15.50 8.15
N THR A 53 -0.96 14.87 8.50
CA THR A 53 -0.44 14.94 9.87
C THR A 53 -0.09 16.40 10.19
N SER A 54 -0.23 16.81 11.46
CA SER A 54 -0.19 18.19 11.99
C SER A 54 0.88 19.14 11.42
N THR A 55 0.79 20.43 11.79
CA THR A 55 1.69 21.51 11.37
C THR A 55 3.18 21.14 11.44
N ASP A 56 3.95 21.66 10.48
CA ASP A 56 5.39 21.45 10.39
C ASP A 56 6.06 22.04 11.65
N THR A 57 6.72 21.17 12.41
CA THR A 57 7.41 21.49 13.66
C THR A 57 8.91 21.18 13.57
N GLY A 58 9.44 21.02 12.34
CA GLY A 58 10.83 20.63 12.10
C GLY A 58 11.01 19.13 11.87
N GLN A 59 10.00 18.46 11.27
CA GLN A 59 10.09 17.04 10.94
C GLN A 59 11.26 16.75 9.97
N LYS A 60 11.94 15.61 10.19
CA LYS A 60 13.08 15.18 9.35
C LYS A 60 12.63 14.67 7.99
N TYR A 61 11.48 14.02 7.94
CA TYR A 61 10.93 13.35 6.76
C TYR A 61 9.60 13.96 6.37
N TYR A 62 9.35 13.99 5.06
CA TYR A 62 8.08 14.34 4.48
C TYR A 62 7.70 13.28 3.45
N VAL A 63 6.48 12.76 3.57
CA VAL A 63 5.94 11.72 2.68
C VAL A 63 4.63 12.22 2.08
N LEU A 64 4.60 12.33 0.76
CA LEU A 64 3.37 12.55 -0.01
C LEU A 64 2.83 11.20 -0.46
N ILE A 65 1.58 10.88 -0.14
CA ILE A 65 0.91 9.65 -0.59
C ILE A 65 -0.28 10.01 -1.48
N ARG A 66 -0.21 9.66 -2.77
CA ARG A 66 -1.23 9.95 -3.78
C ARG A 66 -2.04 8.71 -4.14
N ASP A 67 -3.32 8.70 -3.78
CA ASP A 67 -4.33 7.77 -4.32
C ASP A 67 -4.62 8.16 -5.79
N CYS A 68 -4.17 7.33 -6.72
CA CYS A 68 -4.34 7.48 -8.17
C CYS A 68 -5.73 6.98 -8.64
N GLY A 69 -6.64 6.59 -7.76
CA GLY A 69 -8.04 6.28 -8.08
C GLY A 69 -8.21 5.30 -9.24
N GLY A 70 -7.28 4.36 -9.40
CA GLY A 70 -7.27 3.40 -10.50
C GLY A 70 -5.89 2.79 -10.80
N GLU A 71 -5.93 1.59 -11.36
CA GLU A 71 -4.77 0.73 -11.54
C GLU A 71 -3.86 1.26 -12.64
N SER A 72 -4.42 1.62 -13.80
CA SER A 72 -3.66 2.05 -14.98
C SER A 72 -2.99 3.41 -14.82
N THR A 73 -3.30 4.17 -13.77
CA THR A 73 -2.89 5.58 -13.62
C THR A 73 -1.65 5.76 -12.75
N VAL A 74 -1.23 4.78 -11.94
CA VAL A 74 -0.05 4.92 -11.06
C VAL A 74 1.19 5.35 -11.86
N LYS A 75 1.51 4.64 -12.95
CA LYS A 75 2.66 4.96 -13.79
C LYS A 75 2.52 6.32 -14.48
N SER A 76 1.37 6.61 -15.09
CA SER A 76 1.18 7.89 -15.80
C SER A 76 1.25 9.07 -14.85
N ASP A 77 0.63 8.98 -13.68
CA ASP A 77 0.64 10.04 -12.67
C ASP A 77 2.06 10.30 -12.13
N ILE A 78 2.88 9.25 -11.97
CA ILE A 78 4.31 9.37 -11.65
C ILE A 78 5.04 10.14 -12.75
N VAL A 79 4.87 9.76 -14.02
CA VAL A 79 5.53 10.39 -15.16
C VAL A 79 5.16 11.87 -15.26
N ASP A 80 3.87 12.18 -15.15
CA ASP A 80 3.35 13.56 -15.24
C ASP A 80 3.83 14.43 -14.07
N SER A 81 4.00 13.84 -12.88
CA SER A 81 4.42 14.55 -11.67
C SER A 81 5.94 14.66 -11.51
N CYS A 82 6.73 13.88 -12.25
CA CYS A 82 8.16 13.71 -12.00
C CYS A 82 8.92 15.05 -12.05
N ALA A 83 8.66 15.89 -13.04
CA ALA A 83 9.33 17.18 -13.18
C ALA A 83 9.01 18.14 -12.02
N ASP A 84 7.74 18.18 -11.58
CA ASP A 84 7.31 19.01 -10.44
C ASP A 84 7.92 18.53 -9.12
N LEU A 85 7.92 17.21 -8.90
CA LEU A 85 8.49 16.61 -7.70
C LEU A 85 10.01 16.80 -7.63
N THR A 86 10.70 16.66 -8.76
CA THR A 86 12.14 16.97 -8.86
C THR A 86 12.40 18.43 -8.49
N ARG A 87 11.65 19.38 -9.08
CA ARG A 87 11.77 20.82 -8.75
C ARG A 87 11.43 21.13 -7.30
N SER A 88 10.62 20.29 -6.65
CA SER A 88 10.21 20.43 -5.25
C SER A 88 11.16 19.73 -4.27
N ASN A 89 12.33 19.29 -4.74
CA ASN A 89 13.39 18.60 -4.00
C ASN A 89 12.92 17.29 -3.35
N TYR A 90 12.06 16.53 -4.03
CA TYR A 90 11.85 15.14 -3.65
C TYR A 90 13.10 14.32 -3.98
N GLU A 91 13.45 13.38 -3.11
CA GLU A 91 14.65 12.55 -3.25
C GLU A 91 14.33 11.22 -3.95
N LYS A 92 13.06 10.82 -3.94
CA LYS A 92 12.61 9.53 -4.47
C LYS A 92 11.11 9.54 -4.77
N ILE A 93 10.72 8.74 -5.76
CA ILE A 93 9.33 8.42 -6.06
C ILE A 93 9.14 6.90 -6.00
N LEU A 94 8.13 6.46 -5.28
CA LEU A 94 7.66 5.08 -5.28
C LEU A 94 6.28 4.98 -5.92
N GLY A 95 6.03 3.88 -6.61
CA GLY A 95 4.70 3.45 -7.01
C GLY A 95 4.37 2.13 -6.32
N LEU A 96 3.14 1.97 -5.84
CA LEU A 96 2.60 0.68 -5.44
C LEU A 96 1.32 0.41 -6.24
N ARG A 97 1.27 -0.75 -6.88
CA ARG A 97 0.20 -1.13 -7.78
C ARG A 97 -0.18 -2.59 -7.58
N ASP A 98 -1.47 -2.87 -7.65
CA ASP A 98 -2.00 -4.23 -7.65
C ASP A 98 -1.84 -4.88 -9.04
N VAL A 99 -1.66 -6.21 -9.04
CA VAL A 99 -1.65 -6.98 -10.29
C VAL A 99 -3.09 -7.25 -10.75
N SER A 100 -3.95 -7.64 -9.83
CA SER A 100 -5.37 -7.89 -10.04
C SER A 100 -6.14 -6.58 -10.15
N PRO A 101 -7.33 -6.58 -10.79
CA PRO A 101 -7.92 -7.60 -11.64
C PRO A 101 -7.47 -7.50 -13.11
N SER A 102 -6.70 -6.47 -13.49
CA SER A 102 -6.29 -6.28 -14.89
C SER A 102 -5.28 -7.31 -15.40
N PHE A 103 -4.52 -7.94 -14.51
CA PHE A 103 -3.46 -8.88 -14.84
C PHE A 103 -3.51 -10.12 -13.93
N THR A 104 -2.86 -11.20 -14.40
CA THR A 104 -2.73 -12.45 -13.65
C THR A 104 -1.28 -12.68 -13.20
N HIS A 105 -1.02 -13.71 -12.39
CA HIS A 105 0.36 -14.09 -12.02
C HIS A 105 1.28 -14.30 -13.22
N ALA A 106 0.76 -14.87 -14.32
CA ALA A 106 1.54 -15.12 -15.53
C ALA A 106 2.00 -13.83 -16.21
N ASP A 107 1.29 -12.71 -16.00
CA ASP A 107 1.60 -11.42 -16.59
C ASP A 107 2.65 -10.62 -15.80
N ILE A 108 2.96 -11.00 -14.56
CA ILE A 108 3.87 -10.25 -13.67
C ILE A 108 5.19 -9.90 -14.37
N PRO A 109 5.93 -10.83 -15.01
CA PRO A 109 7.20 -10.50 -15.66
C PRO A 109 7.06 -9.51 -16.82
N LYS A 110 5.89 -9.48 -17.49
CA LYS A 110 5.59 -8.53 -18.56
C LYS A 110 5.22 -7.18 -17.95
N LEU A 111 4.41 -7.17 -16.90
CA LEU A 111 3.98 -5.96 -16.20
C LEU A 111 5.17 -5.21 -15.60
N GLU A 112 6.12 -5.89 -14.96
CA GLU A 112 7.35 -5.28 -14.43
C GLU A 112 8.16 -4.55 -15.52
N ARG A 113 8.30 -5.18 -16.69
CA ARG A 113 8.95 -4.56 -17.85
C ARG A 113 8.19 -3.34 -18.36
N LEU A 114 6.85 -3.40 -18.39
CA LEU A 114 6.02 -2.27 -18.80
C LEU A 114 6.07 -1.12 -17.81
N LEU A 115 6.16 -1.40 -16.51
CA LEU A 115 6.19 -0.38 -15.47
C LEU A 115 7.52 0.38 -15.43
N THR A 116 8.63 -0.26 -15.82
CA THR A 116 9.95 0.40 -15.90
C THR A 116 10.17 1.14 -17.23
N TYR A 117 9.48 0.73 -18.29
CA TYR A 117 9.65 1.31 -19.63
C TYR A 117 9.27 2.80 -19.70
N MET A 118 10.17 3.64 -20.25
CA MET A 118 9.99 5.10 -20.42
C MET A 118 9.70 5.87 -19.12
N VAL A 119 10.13 5.36 -17.97
CA VAL A 119 10.07 6.11 -16.71
C VAL A 119 11.28 7.05 -16.62
N PRO A 120 11.10 8.36 -16.37
CA PRO A 120 12.18 9.35 -16.40
C PRO A 120 13.04 9.33 -15.12
N THR A 121 13.81 8.25 -14.92
CA THR A 121 14.66 8.02 -13.73
C THR A 121 15.93 8.89 -13.67
N ARG A 122 16.23 9.67 -14.72
CA ARG A 122 17.42 10.53 -14.79
C ARG A 122 17.45 11.62 -13.71
N PHE A 123 16.30 12.12 -13.31
CA PHE A 123 16.18 13.31 -12.46
C PHE A 123 16.01 12.97 -10.99
N ILE A 124 15.29 11.88 -10.73
CA ILE A 124 14.93 11.40 -9.40
C ILE A 124 14.81 9.87 -9.50
N PRO A 125 15.29 9.11 -8.51
CA PRO A 125 15.04 7.67 -8.44
C PRO A 125 13.54 7.37 -8.42
N ILE A 126 13.10 6.48 -9.30
CA ILE A 126 11.70 6.03 -9.40
C ILE A 126 11.68 4.51 -9.37
N ARG A 127 10.87 3.93 -8.48
CA ARG A 127 10.61 2.49 -8.46
C ARG A 127 9.12 2.22 -8.34
N ILE A 128 8.57 1.40 -9.23
CA ILE A 128 7.18 0.94 -9.16
C ILE A 128 7.20 -0.51 -8.71
N LEU A 129 6.56 -0.78 -7.58
CA LEU A 129 6.45 -2.06 -6.92
C LEU A 129 5.06 -2.65 -7.18
N LEU A 130 4.99 -3.98 -7.18
CA LEU A 130 3.75 -4.73 -7.35
C LEU A 130 3.34 -5.36 -6.02
N ALA A 131 2.09 -5.15 -5.59
CA ALA A 131 1.44 -6.05 -4.66
C ALA A 131 0.85 -7.22 -5.46
N VAL A 132 1.30 -8.45 -5.18
CA VAL A 132 0.86 -9.61 -5.98
C VAL A 132 -0.63 -9.85 -5.76
N MET A 133 -1.37 -9.83 -6.86
CA MET A 133 -2.82 -9.76 -6.92
C MET A 133 -3.38 -8.50 -6.26
N GLU A 134 -3.38 -8.41 -4.93
CA GLU A 134 -3.88 -7.24 -4.20
C GLU A 134 -3.05 -7.00 -2.95
N CYS A 135 -2.91 -5.74 -2.52
CA CYS A 135 -2.28 -5.37 -1.24
C CYS A 135 -2.89 -6.13 -0.04
N GLU A 136 -4.19 -6.45 -0.11
CA GLU A 136 -4.89 -7.28 0.86
C GLU A 136 -4.25 -8.65 1.13
N ALA A 137 -3.43 -9.20 0.22
CA ALA A 137 -2.66 -10.43 0.46
C ALA A 137 -1.73 -10.30 1.67
N TRP A 138 -1.15 -9.12 1.89
CA TRP A 138 -0.29 -8.85 3.04
C TRP A 138 -1.09 -8.86 4.34
N PHE A 139 -2.34 -8.42 4.31
CA PHE A 139 -3.22 -8.41 5.48
C PHE A 139 -3.62 -9.84 5.83
N LEU A 140 -3.88 -10.69 4.83
CA LEU A 140 -4.13 -12.12 5.07
C LEU A 140 -2.97 -12.79 5.83
N ALA A 141 -1.72 -12.45 5.52
CA ALA A 141 -0.58 -13.05 6.21
C ALA A 141 -0.42 -12.57 7.66
N GLU A 142 -0.91 -11.37 7.99
CA GLU A 142 -0.83 -10.82 9.34
C GLU A 142 -1.91 -11.43 10.21
N THR A 143 -1.73 -12.67 10.67
CA THR A 143 -2.83 -13.44 11.29
C THR A 143 -3.34 -12.90 12.65
N THR A 144 -2.65 -11.95 13.30
CA THR A 144 -3.09 -11.45 14.61
C THR A 144 -4.31 -10.53 14.53
N HIS A 145 -4.52 -9.89 13.38
CA HIS A 145 -5.65 -8.97 13.23
C HIS A 145 -7.01 -9.69 13.26
N TYR A 146 -7.09 -10.98 12.94
CA TYR A 146 -8.37 -11.70 12.88
C TYR A 146 -9.14 -11.61 14.20
N GLU A 147 -8.49 -11.96 15.31
CA GLU A 147 -9.09 -11.91 16.64
C GLU A 147 -9.29 -10.47 17.14
N LYS A 148 -8.48 -9.52 16.68
CA LYS A 148 -8.65 -8.09 16.96
C LYS A 148 -9.87 -7.51 16.22
N ILE A 149 -10.17 -8.01 15.02
CA ILE A 149 -11.42 -7.68 14.32
C ILE A 149 -12.59 -8.27 15.07
N ASP A 150 -12.53 -9.55 15.42
CA ASP A 150 -13.52 -10.21 16.26
C ASP A 150 -12.93 -11.46 16.91
N SER A 151 -13.07 -11.61 18.23
CA SER A 151 -12.50 -12.73 18.98
C SER A 151 -13.02 -14.11 18.53
N SER A 152 -14.13 -14.16 17.78
CA SER A 152 -14.65 -15.41 17.22
C SER A 152 -13.92 -15.88 15.95
N ILE A 153 -13.11 -15.02 15.31
CA ILE A 153 -12.35 -15.32 14.09
C ILE A 153 -10.96 -15.82 14.50
N THR A 154 -10.87 -17.09 14.86
CA THR A 154 -9.59 -17.75 15.17
C THR A 154 -8.87 -18.19 13.90
N LEU A 155 -7.54 -18.34 13.98
CA LEU A 155 -6.73 -18.82 12.85
C LEU A 155 -7.20 -20.19 12.33
N ASP A 156 -7.63 -21.10 13.21
CA ASP A 156 -8.12 -22.41 12.78
C ASP A 156 -9.39 -22.32 11.94
N LYS A 157 -10.33 -21.43 12.29
CA LYS A 157 -11.51 -21.20 11.44
C LYS A 157 -11.15 -20.57 10.11
N VAL A 158 -10.12 -19.73 10.06
CA VAL A 158 -9.61 -19.15 8.81
C VAL A 158 -9.03 -20.25 7.91
N ARG A 159 -8.23 -21.16 8.49
CA ARG A 159 -7.65 -22.31 7.78
C ARG A 159 -8.72 -23.20 7.19
N ASP A 160 -9.73 -23.54 7.98
CA ASP A 160 -10.86 -24.37 7.54
C ASP A 160 -11.68 -23.69 6.45
N LEU A 161 -11.92 -22.38 6.56
CA LEU A 161 -12.71 -21.62 5.58
C LEU A 161 -12.00 -21.49 4.22
N LEU A 162 -10.69 -21.27 4.24
CA LEU A 162 -9.91 -21.01 3.03
C LEU A 162 -9.28 -22.26 2.41
N SER A 163 -9.27 -23.38 3.16
CA SER A 163 -8.46 -24.56 2.87
C SER A 163 -6.99 -24.18 2.59
N PHE A 164 -6.48 -23.21 3.35
CA PHE A 164 -5.20 -22.55 3.16
C PHE A 164 -4.75 -21.94 4.48
N ASP A 165 -3.47 -22.02 4.83
CA ASP A 165 -2.93 -21.45 6.07
C ASP A 165 -2.15 -20.15 5.81
N PRO A 166 -2.72 -18.96 6.05
CA PRO A 166 -2.02 -17.69 5.85
C PRO A 166 -0.80 -17.51 6.76
N SER A 167 -0.72 -18.26 7.86
CA SER A 167 0.40 -18.17 8.80
C SER A 167 1.68 -18.84 8.30
N CYS A 168 1.64 -19.65 7.24
CA CYS A 168 2.85 -20.29 6.69
C CYS A 168 2.85 -20.45 5.17
N ASN A 169 1.70 -20.47 4.51
CA ASN A 169 1.62 -20.61 3.06
C ASN A 169 1.87 -19.27 2.34
N ASN A 170 2.20 -19.36 1.04
CA ASN A 170 2.45 -18.18 0.22
C ASN A 170 1.13 -17.44 -0.09
N VAL A 171 0.88 -16.33 0.60
CA VAL A 171 -0.30 -15.49 0.36
C VAL A 171 -0.31 -14.82 -1.01
N GLU A 172 0.85 -14.64 -1.65
CA GLU A 172 0.94 -14.08 -3.00
C GLU A 172 0.35 -15.04 -4.04
N ALA A 173 0.11 -16.31 -3.71
CA ALA A 173 -0.58 -17.27 -4.58
C ALA A 173 -2.11 -17.13 -4.56
N ARG A 174 -2.68 -16.31 -3.66
CA ARG A 174 -4.13 -16.10 -3.57
C ARG A 174 -4.62 -15.21 -4.72
N MET A 175 -5.69 -15.62 -5.39
CA MET A 175 -6.24 -14.91 -6.55
C MET A 175 -7.06 -13.67 -6.19
N HIS A 176 -7.82 -13.75 -5.09
CA HIS A 176 -8.74 -12.68 -4.67
C HIS A 176 -8.61 -12.39 -3.16
N PRO A 177 -7.46 -11.83 -2.72
CA PRO A 177 -7.22 -11.58 -1.30
C PRO A 177 -8.29 -10.73 -0.59
N ALA A 178 -8.85 -9.71 -1.25
CA ALA A 178 -9.91 -8.88 -0.67
C ALA A 178 -11.20 -9.68 -0.43
N ASP A 179 -11.55 -10.59 -1.36
CA ASP A 179 -12.71 -11.48 -1.19
C ASP A 179 -12.46 -12.51 -0.08
N ASP A 180 -11.23 -13.01 0.05
CA ASP A 180 -10.84 -13.89 1.14
C ASP A 180 -10.98 -13.20 2.50
N LEU A 181 -10.49 -11.96 2.65
CA LEU A 181 -10.71 -11.16 3.87
C LEU A 181 -12.19 -10.95 4.14
N ASN A 182 -12.97 -10.66 3.11
CA ASN A 182 -14.41 -10.46 3.26
C ASN A 182 -15.07 -11.74 3.78
N ARG A 183 -14.76 -12.91 3.22
CA ARG A 183 -15.25 -14.21 3.68
C ARG A 183 -14.85 -14.50 5.13
N ILE A 184 -13.60 -14.22 5.50
CA ILE A 184 -13.11 -14.38 6.88
C ILE A 184 -13.95 -13.52 7.84
N TYR A 185 -14.16 -12.24 7.54
CA TYR A 185 -14.90 -11.35 8.42
C TYR A 185 -16.39 -11.71 8.51
N HIS A 186 -16.95 -12.36 7.48
CA HIS A 186 -18.32 -12.86 7.51
C HIS A 186 -18.54 -13.98 8.54
N LEU A 187 -17.49 -14.68 9.00
CA LEU A 187 -17.59 -15.64 10.11
C LEU A 187 -18.14 -14.99 11.40
N ALA A 188 -17.94 -13.69 11.57
CA ALA A 188 -18.44 -12.90 12.70
C ALA A 188 -19.55 -11.90 12.31
N GLY A 189 -20.20 -12.08 11.15
CA GLY A 189 -21.22 -11.14 10.66
C GLY A 189 -20.66 -9.77 10.26
N LYS A 190 -19.36 -9.67 10.01
CA LYS A 190 -18.69 -8.45 9.53
C LYS A 190 -18.38 -8.58 8.04
N ALA A 191 -18.01 -7.47 7.40
CA ALA A 191 -17.62 -7.46 5.99
C ALA A 191 -16.33 -6.67 5.80
N TYR A 192 -15.51 -7.11 4.84
CA TYR A 192 -14.44 -6.31 4.25
C TYR A 192 -14.97 -5.78 2.92
N ILE A 193 -15.12 -4.46 2.82
CA ILE A 193 -15.52 -3.77 1.60
C ILE A 193 -14.53 -2.62 1.45
N LYS A 194 -14.13 -2.31 0.21
CA LYS A 194 -13.14 -1.25 -0.10
C LYS A 194 -13.72 0.16 0.08
N ASP A 195 -14.27 0.44 1.27
CA ASP A 195 -14.63 1.76 1.76
C ASP A 195 -13.76 2.15 2.95
N ARG A 196 -13.64 3.46 3.19
CA ARG A 196 -12.78 4.01 4.22
C ARG A 196 -13.02 3.40 5.60
N LYS A 197 -14.28 3.23 6.02
CA LYS A 197 -14.58 2.78 7.39
C LYS A 197 -14.08 1.36 7.62
N ARG A 198 -14.32 0.46 6.66
CA ARG A 198 -13.97 -0.96 6.79
C ARG A 198 -12.49 -1.24 6.53
N ILE A 199 -11.88 -0.51 5.59
CA ILE A 199 -10.43 -0.52 5.40
C ILE A 199 -9.74 0.00 6.66
N SER A 200 -10.09 1.18 7.16
CA SER A 200 -9.48 1.76 8.36
C SER A 200 -9.62 0.83 9.57
N ARG A 201 -10.79 0.20 9.78
CA ARG A 201 -10.95 -0.80 10.86
C ARG A 201 -9.89 -1.90 10.78
N THR A 202 -9.57 -2.36 9.58
CA THR A 202 -8.60 -3.44 9.34
C THR A 202 -7.18 -2.94 9.53
N VAL A 203 -6.82 -1.86 8.83
CA VAL A 203 -5.50 -1.23 8.87
C VAL A 203 -5.09 -0.85 10.29
N GLU A 204 -6.00 -0.30 11.10
CA GLU A 204 -5.67 0.12 12.47
C GLU A 204 -5.37 -1.02 13.44
N VAL A 205 -5.79 -2.25 13.15
CA VAL A 205 -5.57 -3.40 14.04
C VAL A 205 -4.44 -4.32 13.57
N LEU A 206 -3.89 -4.09 12.37
CA LEU A 206 -2.73 -4.83 11.89
C LEU A 206 -1.54 -4.67 12.84
N ASP A 207 -0.80 -5.76 13.04
CA ASP A 207 0.47 -5.72 13.76
C ASP A 207 1.63 -5.30 12.83
N TYR A 208 1.93 -4.01 12.82
CA TYR A 208 3.02 -3.45 12.02
C TYR A 208 4.42 -3.89 12.46
N GLY A 209 4.58 -4.25 13.74
CA GLY A 209 5.81 -4.84 14.24
C GLY A 209 6.04 -6.22 13.63
N LEU A 210 5.01 -7.07 13.61
CA LEU A 210 5.06 -8.37 12.95
C LEU A 210 5.29 -8.24 11.43
N ILE A 211 4.60 -7.30 10.77
CA ILE A 211 4.79 -7.00 9.35
C ILE A 211 6.25 -6.67 9.06
N TYR A 212 6.85 -5.79 9.86
CA TYR A 212 8.21 -5.30 9.66
C TYR A 212 9.29 -6.28 10.07
N LEU A 213 9.09 -7.08 11.12
CA LEU A 213 10.13 -7.96 11.66
C LEU A 213 10.08 -9.37 11.09
N ASP A 214 8.90 -9.87 10.75
CA ASP A 214 8.69 -11.26 10.33
C ASP A 214 8.13 -11.38 8.91
N LEU A 215 6.95 -10.82 8.64
CA LEU A 215 6.23 -11.10 7.39
C LEU A 215 7.02 -10.68 6.14
N ARG A 216 7.81 -9.60 6.21
CA ARG A 216 8.70 -9.21 5.12
C ARG A 216 9.61 -10.36 4.67
N ASN A 217 10.10 -11.19 5.58
CA ASN A 217 11.00 -12.29 5.23
C ASN A 217 10.29 -13.43 4.46
N ARG A 218 8.96 -13.45 4.52
CA ARG A 218 8.12 -14.50 3.90
C ARG A 218 7.42 -14.03 2.63
N ILE A 219 7.25 -12.72 2.47
CA ILE A 219 6.49 -12.10 1.38
C ILE A 219 7.45 -11.21 0.58
N PRO A 220 8.01 -11.70 -0.54
CA PRO A 220 9.03 -10.99 -1.29
C PRO A 220 8.65 -9.55 -1.69
N ARG A 221 7.42 -9.31 -2.15
CA ARG A 221 7.02 -7.95 -2.56
C ARG A 221 6.82 -6.99 -1.40
N LEU A 222 6.43 -7.49 -0.24
CA LEU A 222 6.38 -6.69 0.98
C LEU A 222 7.80 -6.31 1.41
N ASP A 223 8.76 -7.22 1.34
CA ASP A 223 10.17 -6.90 1.63
C ASP A 223 10.73 -5.84 0.68
N GLU A 224 10.42 -5.92 -0.61
CA GLU A 224 10.83 -4.89 -1.57
C GLU A 224 10.32 -3.51 -1.15
N LEU A 225 9.05 -3.39 -0.77
CA LEU A 225 8.49 -2.12 -0.25
C LEU A 225 9.23 -1.66 1.00
N ILE A 226 9.39 -2.54 1.98
CA ILE A 226 10.00 -2.16 3.26
C ILE A 226 11.47 -1.76 3.09
N ARG A 227 12.25 -2.43 2.23
CA ARG A 227 13.63 -2.01 1.92
C ARG A 227 13.68 -0.61 1.31
N GLU A 228 12.75 -0.28 0.41
CA GLU A 228 12.71 1.04 -0.21
C GLU A 228 12.38 2.15 0.80
N ILE A 229 11.56 1.83 1.81
CA ILE A 229 11.23 2.68 2.96
C ILE A 229 12.44 2.81 3.90
N ASP A 230 13.09 1.70 4.27
CA ASP A 230 14.28 1.69 5.13
C ASP A 230 15.38 2.60 4.56
N VAL A 231 15.67 2.47 3.26
CA VAL A 231 16.65 3.34 2.57
C VAL A 231 16.26 4.82 2.62
N PHE A 232 14.98 5.14 2.57
CA PHE A 232 14.53 6.52 2.71
C PHE A 232 14.64 7.05 4.13
N LEU A 233 14.42 6.21 5.15
CA LEU A 233 14.47 6.60 6.56
C LEU A 233 15.89 6.68 7.13
N GLN A 234 16.89 6.09 6.48
CA GLN A 234 18.32 6.27 6.80
C GLN A 234 18.79 7.72 6.58
#